data_AF-A0A2K4ILN3-F1
#
_entry.id   AF-A0A2K4ILN3-F1
#
_cell.length_a   1.000
_cell.length_b   1.000
_cell.length_c   1.000
_cell.angle_alpha   90.00
_cell.angle_beta   90.00
_cell.angle_gamma   90.00
#
_symmetry.space_group_name_H-M   'P 1'
#
loop_
_entity.id
_entity.type
_entity.pdbx_description
1 polymer ?
#
loop_
_entity_poly.entity_id
_entity_poly.type
_entity_poly.pdbx_seq_one_letter_code
_entity_poly.pdbx_strand_id
1 'polypeptide(L)'
;MKKFNTFTVHGTAVGSENSIRLDEISILADPETIRALGAFLIRAADEMAVEGVEHVHLQDLVENFSHEDHVDVIVLNGDLIKSA
;
A
#
# COMPACT_ATOMS: atom_id res chain seq x y z
N MET A 1 16.29 0.62 -18.00
CA MET A 1 15.75 0.74 -16.62
C MET A 1 14.67 1.82 -16.62
N LYS A 2 13.49 1.54 -16.06
CA LYS A 2 12.46 2.58 -15.87
C LYS A 2 12.91 3.50 -14.74
N LYS A 3 12.72 4.82 -14.91
CA LYS A 3 12.86 5.79 -13.82
C LYS A 3 11.52 5.89 -13.11
N PHE A 4 11.52 5.78 -11.79
CA PHE A 4 10.36 6.07 -10.98
C PHE A 4 10.27 7.57 -10.73
N ASN A 5 9.04 8.08 -10.62
CA ASN A 5 8.81 9.39 -10.02
C ASN A 5 9.17 9.34 -8.53
N THR A 6 9.37 10.51 -7.90
CA THR A 6 9.61 10.56 -6.45
C THR A 6 8.37 10.07 -5.71
N PHE A 7 8.55 9.19 -4.73
CA PHE A 7 7.49 8.71 -3.85
C PHE A 7 8.03 8.59 -2.42
N THR A 8 7.13 8.49 -1.45
CA THR A 8 7.44 8.28 -0.04
C THR A 8 6.67 7.08 0.47
N VAL A 9 7.23 6.36 1.44
CA VAL A 9 6.54 5.27 2.13
C VAL A 9 6.42 5.64 3.59
N HIS A 10 5.26 5.40 4.16
CA HIS A 10 4.98 5.62 5.56
C HIS A 10 4.50 4.32 6.19
N GLY A 11 4.83 4.12 7.46
CA GLY A 11 4.41 2.95 8.23
C GLY A 11 3.92 3.36 9.61
N THR A 12 3.01 2.57 10.15
CA THR A 12 2.50 2.72 11.51
C THR A 12 2.85 1.45 12.28
N ALA A 13 3.52 1.59 13.42
CA ALA A 13 3.88 0.43 14.24
C ALA A 13 2.64 -0.18 14.90
N VAL A 14 2.66 -1.49 15.16
CA VAL A 14 1.57 -2.19 15.86
C VAL A 14 1.32 -1.54 17.23
N GLY A 15 0.05 -1.21 17.51
CA GLY A 15 -0.36 -0.54 18.75
C GLY A 15 -0.02 0.96 18.81
N SER A 16 0.38 1.56 17.69
CA SER A 16 0.62 3.01 17.55
C SER A 16 -0.38 3.60 16.56
N GLU A 17 -0.77 4.85 16.80
CA GLU A 17 -1.51 5.67 15.82
C GLU A 17 -0.57 6.61 15.03
N ASN A 18 0.70 6.67 15.43
CA ASN A 18 1.68 7.56 14.81
C ASN A 18 2.27 6.91 13.56
N SER A 19 2.04 7.55 12.41
CA SER A 19 2.66 7.21 11.14
C SER A 19 4.04 7.87 11.02
N ILE A 20 5.05 7.10 10.61
CA ILE A 20 6.42 7.56 10.37
C ILE A 20 6.82 7.33 8.91
N ARG A 21 7.62 8.25 8.35
CA ARG A 21 8.23 8.05 7.03
C ARG A 21 9.34 6.99 7.13
N LEU A 22 9.35 6.06 6.19
CA LEU A 22 10.30 4.96 6.13
C LEU A 22 11.36 5.20 5.04
N ASP A 23 12.59 4.80 5.31
CA ASP A 23 13.66 4.75 4.31
C ASP A 23 13.62 3.43 3.51
N GLU A 24 13.09 2.36 4.10
CA GLU A 24 12.94 1.05 3.48
C GLU A 24 11.72 0.28 3.99
N ILE A 25 11.23 -0.67 3.18
CA ILE A 25 10.28 -1.70 3.59
C ILE A 25 10.88 -3.08 3.33
N SER A 26 10.68 -4.00 4.27
CA SER A 26 11.02 -5.42 4.11
C SER A 26 9.75 -6.24 4.27
N ILE A 27 9.46 -7.12 3.31
CA ILE A 27 8.26 -7.96 3.31
C ILE A 27 8.71 -9.42 3.41
N LEU A 28 8.28 -10.10 4.48
CA LEU A 28 8.52 -11.51 4.70
C LEU A 28 7.23 -12.29 4.43
N ALA A 29 7.18 -12.97 3.29
CA ALA A 29 6.02 -13.79 2.91
C ALA A 29 6.42 -14.88 1.90
N ASP A 30 5.52 -15.83 1.66
CA ASP A 30 5.70 -16.82 0.60
C ASP A 30 5.50 -16.19 -0.81
N PRO A 31 5.95 -16.87 -1.89
CA PRO A 31 5.85 -16.32 -3.24
C PRO A 31 4.43 -16.05 -3.74
N GLU A 32 3.42 -16.79 -3.29
CA GLU A 32 2.03 -16.58 -3.68
C GLU A 32 1.49 -15.29 -3.07
N THR A 33 1.76 -15.08 -1.78
CA THR A 33 1.43 -13.84 -1.06
C THR A 33 2.10 -12.63 -1.71
N ILE A 34 3.38 -12.74 -2.10
CA ILE A 34 4.08 -11.64 -2.82
C ILE A 34 3.43 -11.34 -4.17
N ARG A 35 2.95 -12.37 -4.91
CA ARG A 35 2.23 -12.16 -6.18
C ARG A 35 0.89 -11.48 -5.97
N ALA A 36 0.14 -11.87 -4.94
CA ALA A 36 -1.12 -11.24 -4.58
C ALA A 36 -0.92 -9.75 -4.24
N LEU A 37 0.12 -9.44 -3.47
CA LEU A 37 0.49 -8.05 -3.16
C LEU A 37 0.85 -7.25 -4.42
N GLY A 38 1.59 -7.86 -5.35
CA GLY A 38 1.90 -7.24 -6.65
C GLY A 38 0.66 -6.97 -7.48
N ALA A 39 -0.30 -7.92 -7.53
CA ALA A 39 -1.56 -7.75 -8.24
C ALA A 39 -2.42 -6.64 -7.63
N PHE A 40 -2.45 -6.55 -6.30
CA PHE A 40 -3.09 -5.45 -5.58
C PHE A 40 -2.52 -4.08 -5.98
N LEU A 41 -1.19 -3.92 -5.96
CA LEU A 41 -0.56 -2.64 -6.31
C LEU A 41 -0.87 -2.20 -7.75
N ILE A 42 -0.93 -3.16 -8.69
CA ILE A 42 -1.30 -2.88 -10.09
C ILE A 42 -2.76 -2.40 -10.15
N ARG A 43 -3.67 -3.13 -9.50
CA ARG A 43 -5.09 -2.78 -9.48
C ARG A 43 -5.34 -1.41 -8.85
N ALA A 44 -4.70 -1.13 -7.71
CA ALA A 44 -4.83 0.17 -7.05
C ALA A 44 -4.33 1.31 -7.94
N ALA A 45 -3.26 1.10 -8.71
CA ALA A 45 -2.79 2.08 -9.70
C ALA A 45 -3.83 2.35 -10.79
N ASP A 46 -4.49 1.30 -11.28
CA ASP A 46 -5.55 1.43 -12.29
C ASP A 46 -6.79 2.15 -11.72
N GLU A 47 -7.21 1.81 -10.50
CA GLU A 47 -8.34 2.47 -9.81
C GLU A 47 -8.06 3.97 -9.57
N MET A 48 -6.85 4.31 -9.11
CA MET A 48 -6.44 5.72 -8.95
C MET A 48 -6.47 6.49 -10.27
N ALA A 49 -6.05 5.86 -11.37
CA ALA A 49 -5.98 6.51 -12.69
C ALA A 49 -7.36 6.66 -13.36
N VAL A 50 -8.25 5.69 -13.19
CA VAL A 50 -9.54 5.63 -13.89
C VAL A 50 -10.66 6.24 -13.06
N GLU A 51 -10.72 5.91 -11.77
CA GLU A 51 -11.82 6.28 -10.88
C GLU A 51 -11.50 7.53 -10.05
N GLY A 52 -10.23 7.93 -9.99
CA GLY A 52 -9.79 9.12 -9.25
C GLY A 52 -9.94 8.97 -7.74
N VAL A 53 -9.82 7.74 -7.22
CA VAL A 53 -9.84 7.48 -5.78
C VAL A 53 -8.60 8.06 -5.10
N GLU A 54 -8.78 8.56 -3.88
CA GLU A 54 -7.69 9.13 -3.07
C GLU A 54 -6.77 8.07 -2.50
N HIS A 55 -7.31 6.91 -2.12
CA HIS A 55 -6.57 5.81 -1.56
C HIS A 55 -7.29 4.47 -1.77
N VAL A 56 -6.53 3.38 -1.74
CA VAL A 56 -7.04 2.01 -1.85
C VAL A 56 -6.39 1.16 -0.76
N HIS A 57 -7.19 0.43 0.02
CA HIS A 57 -6.71 -0.48 1.04
C HIS A 57 -6.61 -1.92 0.53
N LEU A 58 -5.61 -2.66 0.97
CA LEU A 58 -5.50 -4.09 0.70
C LEU A 58 -6.62 -4.87 1.40
N GLN A 59 -6.98 -4.46 2.62
CA GLN A 59 -8.01 -5.14 3.42
C GLN A 59 -9.37 -5.22 2.73
N ASP A 60 -9.70 -4.25 1.85
CA ASP A 60 -10.98 -4.21 1.14
C ASP A 60 -11.05 -5.25 0.02
N LEU A 61 -9.90 -5.81 -0.38
CA LEU A 61 -9.74 -6.70 -1.52
C LEU A 61 -9.37 -8.14 -1.12
N VAL A 62 -9.02 -8.37 0.14
CA VAL A 62 -8.64 -9.68 0.68
C VAL A 62 -9.81 -10.27 1.47
N GLU A 63 -10.29 -11.43 1.04
CA GLU A 63 -11.29 -12.18 1.81
C GLU A 63 -10.74 -12.61 3.17
N ASN A 64 -11.55 -12.47 4.23
CA ASN A 64 -11.18 -12.84 5.61
C ASN A 64 -9.93 -12.12 6.14
N PHE A 65 -9.75 -10.85 5.79
CA PHE A 65 -8.67 -10.04 6.34
C PHE A 65 -8.73 -9.97 7.89
N SER A 66 -7.62 -10.30 8.56
CA SER A 66 -7.46 -10.24 10.01
C SER A 66 -6.43 -9.17 10.35
N HIS A 67 -6.80 -8.17 11.15
CA HIS A 67 -5.85 -7.16 11.64
C HIS A 67 -4.84 -7.73 12.64
N GLU A 68 -5.08 -8.93 13.18
CA GLU A 68 -4.14 -9.62 14.06
C GLU A 68 -3.05 -10.35 13.26
N ASP A 69 -3.41 -10.91 12.09
CA ASP A 69 -2.53 -11.78 11.31
C ASP A 69 -1.97 -11.11 10.04
N HIS A 70 -2.60 -10.04 9.58
CA HIS A 70 -2.25 -9.37 8.32
C HIS A 70 -1.86 -7.91 8.51
N VAL A 71 -1.02 -7.44 7.60
CA VAL A 71 -0.63 -6.04 7.48
C VAL A 71 -1.45 -5.43 6.35
N ASP A 72 -2.14 -4.33 6.63
CA ASP A 72 -2.83 -3.58 5.58
C ASP A 72 -1.82 -2.73 4.79
N VAL A 73 -1.94 -2.76 3.46
CA VAL A 73 -1.12 -1.95 2.56
C VAL A 73 -2.04 -0.94 1.91
N ILE A 74 -1.76 0.34 2.14
CA ILE A 74 -2.59 1.44 1.67
C ILE A 74 -1.85 2.16 0.57
N VAL A 75 -2.41 2.20 -0.63
CA VAL A 75 -1.88 2.96 -1.76
C VAL A 75 -2.54 4.32 -1.77
N LEU A 76 -1.74 5.39 -1.73
CA LEU A 76 -2.20 6.78 -1.69
C LEU A 76 -1.98 7.45 -3.04
N ASN A 77 -3.00 8.15 -3.56
CA ASN A 77 -2.93 8.85 -4.82
C ASN A 77 -2.19 10.19 -4.66
N GLY A 78 -0.93 10.25 -5.10
CA GLY A 78 -0.10 11.45 -5.00
C GLY A 78 -0.57 12.65 -5.82
N ASP A 79 -1.47 12.45 -6.79
CA ASP A 79 -2.07 13.56 -7.56
C ASP A 79 -3.19 14.27 -6.77
N LEU A 80 -3.78 13.58 -5.78
CA LEU A 80 -4.90 14.08 -4.96
C LEU A 80 -4.46 14.41 -3.54
N ILE A 81 -3.57 13.59 -2.97
CA ILE A 81 -3.05 13.75 -1.61
C ILE A 81 -1.68 14.44 -1.69
N LYS A 82 -1.58 15.63 -1.10
CA LYS A 82 -0.28 16.26 -0.86
C LYS A 82 0.31 15.70 0.42
N SER A 83 1.41 14.97 0.31
CA SER A 83 2.23 14.64 1.47
C SER A 83 2.71 15.94 2.12
N ALA A 84 2.61 16.00 3.46
CA ALA A 84 3.15 17.08 4.27
C ALA A 84 4.68 17.01 4.34
#